data_AF-A0A498K5Y9-F1
#
_entry.id   AF-A0A498K5Y9-F1
#
_cell.length_a   1.000
_cell.length_b   1.000
_cell.length_c   1.000
_cell.angle_alpha   90.00
_cell.angle_beta   90.00
_cell.angle_gamma   90.00
#
_symmetry.space_group_name_H-M   'P 1'
#
loop_
_entity.id
_entity.type
_entity.pdbx_description
1 polymer ?
#
loop_
_entity_poly.entity_id
_entity_poly.type
_entity_poly.pdbx_seq_one_letter_code
_entity_poly.pdbx_strand_id
1 'polypeptide(L)'
;MVTHEMFLKQMVEKEQQKVNKQKKENREVEIWLAMNQCLTGKPLTGLEFIDIQEIGWMIDGRLKEVVAIQSRKEDELAKMNQPLGAQPSVTSATIDENIQNAIQVVPWSIGDVPTPQSGDMDD
;
A
#
# COMPACT_ATOMS: atom_id res chain seq x y z
N MET A 1 21.24 51.00 -3.66
CA MET A 1 20.82 51.01 -2.24
C MET A 1 19.34 50.67 -2.17
N VAL A 2 18.92 49.82 -1.24
CA VAL A 2 17.50 49.53 -1.01
C VAL A 2 16.93 50.62 -0.12
N THR A 3 15.92 51.34 -0.59
CA THR A 3 15.22 52.37 0.20
C THR A 3 14.27 51.70 1.20
N HIS A 4 14.02 52.34 2.33
CA HIS A 4 13.07 51.86 3.37
C HIS A 4 11.70 51.50 2.77
N GLU A 5 11.19 52.30 1.83
CA GLU A 5 9.94 51.99 1.10
C GLU A 5 10.01 50.68 0.30
N MET A 6 11.16 50.38 -0.29
CA MET A 6 11.35 49.17 -1.09
C MET A 6 11.45 47.93 -0.19
N PHE A 7 12.07 48.07 0.99
CA PHE A 7 12.08 47.01 2.01
C PHE A 7 10.65 46.71 2.52
N LEU A 8 9.85 47.73 2.81
CA LEU A 8 8.47 47.54 3.24
C LEU A 8 7.61 46.85 2.16
N LYS A 9 7.75 47.26 0.89
CA LYS A 9 7.05 46.59 -0.22
C LYS A 9 7.44 45.11 -0.35
N GLN A 10 8.73 44.80 -0.24
CA GLN A 10 9.22 43.41 -0.28
C GLN A 10 8.67 42.58 0.88
N MET A 11 8.56 43.14 2.08
CA MET A 11 7.96 42.45 3.22
C MET A 11 6.48 42.16 3.00
N VAL A 12 5.71 43.15 2.53
CA VAL A 12 4.28 42.97 2.21
C VAL A 12 4.10 41.88 1.16
N GLU A 13 4.91 41.89 0.09
CA GLU A 13 4.85 40.87 -0.95
C GLU A 13 5.19 39.47 -0.41
N LYS A 14 6.23 39.37 0.43
CA LYS A 14 6.61 38.10 1.06
C LYS A 14 5.52 37.54 1.97
N GLU A 15 4.89 38.39 2.79
CA GLU A 15 3.76 37.96 3.62
C GLU A 15 2.53 37.60 2.78
N GLN A 16 2.26 38.33 1.69
CA GLN A 16 1.19 37.98 0.76
C GLN A 16 1.41 36.61 0.12
N GLN A 17 2.64 36.29 -0.28
CA GLN A 17 2.99 34.98 -0.81
C GLN A 17 2.74 33.86 0.22
N LYS A 18 3.09 34.09 1.49
CA LYS A 18 2.80 33.13 2.57
C LYS A 18 1.30 32.92 2.76
N VAL A 19 0.51 34.00 2.78
CA VAL A 19 -0.95 33.93 2.90
C VAL A 19 -1.55 33.15 1.73
N ASN A 20 -1.10 33.42 0.50
CA ASN A 20 -1.58 32.71 -0.68
C ASN A 20 -1.24 31.21 -0.63
N LYS A 21 -0.03 30.88 -0.17
CA LYS A 21 0.38 29.49 0.04
C LYS A 21 -0.51 28.80 1.07
N GLN A 22 -0.74 29.41 2.23
CA GLN A 22 -1.61 28.88 3.27
C GLN A 22 -3.05 28.71 2.81
N LYS A 23 -3.58 29.66 2.04
CA LYS A 23 -4.92 29.52 1.44
C LYS A 23 -5.03 28.28 0.56
N LYS A 24 -4.02 28.01 -0.27
CA LYS A 24 -3.98 26.82 -1.11
C LYS A 24 -3.89 25.54 -0.28
N GLU A 25 -2.99 25.51 0.70
CA GLU A 25 -2.83 24.34 1.58
C GLU A 25 -4.11 24.05 2.38
N ASN A 26 -4.77 25.09 2.92
CA ASN A 26 -6.04 24.95 3.63
C ASN A 26 -7.14 24.41 2.70
N ARG A 27 -7.21 24.93 1.47
CA ARG A 27 -8.15 24.45 0.45
C ARG A 27 -7.95 22.97 0.15
N GLU A 28 -6.70 22.52 0.00
CA GLU A 28 -6.40 21.09 -0.21
C GLU A 28 -6.88 20.22 0.96
N VAL A 29 -6.72 20.70 2.20
CA VAL A 29 -7.20 20.01 3.40
C VAL A 29 -8.73 19.98 3.47
N GLU A 30 -9.40 21.08 3.13
CA GLU A 30 -10.86 21.16 3.09
C GLU A 30 -11.45 20.17 2.07
N ILE A 31 -10.89 20.12 0.86
CA ILE A 31 -11.31 19.17 -0.18
C ILE A 31 -11.04 17.72 0.27
N TRP A 32 -9.90 17.45 0.91
CA TRP A 32 -9.60 16.12 1.45
C TRP A 32 -10.61 15.70 2.52
N LEU A 33 -10.94 16.60 3.45
CA LEU A 33 -11.91 16.34 4.51
C LEU A 33 -13.31 16.09 3.91
N ALA A 34 -13.71 16.91 2.96
CA ALA A 34 -14.99 16.77 2.27
C ALA A 34 -15.06 15.46 1.48
N MET A 35 -14.01 15.09 0.75
CA MET A 35 -13.90 13.77 0.10
C MET A 35 -14.11 12.64 1.11
N ASN A 36 -13.43 12.68 2.26
CA ASN A 36 -13.57 11.63 3.27
C ASN A 36 -14.98 11.54 3.86
N GLN A 37 -15.63 12.68 4.10
CA GLN A 37 -17.02 12.73 4.55
C GLN A 37 -17.96 12.13 3.49
N CYS A 38 -17.78 12.48 2.22
CA CYS A 38 -18.54 11.92 1.09
C CYS A 38 -18.39 10.39 1.03
N LEU A 39 -17.16 9.88 1.11
CA LEU A 39 -16.87 8.44 1.05
C LEU A 39 -17.44 7.69 2.27
N THR A 40 -17.58 8.36 3.42
CA THR A 40 -18.22 7.81 4.61
C THR A 40 -19.76 7.85 4.51
N GLY A 41 -20.33 8.39 3.43
CA GLY A 41 -21.78 8.53 3.24
C GLY A 41 -22.41 9.66 4.05
N LYS A 42 -21.59 10.58 4.58
CA LYS A 42 -22.09 11.78 5.27
C LYS A 42 -22.51 12.83 4.23
N PRO A 43 -23.57 13.62 4.51
CA PRO A 43 -23.98 14.67 3.59
C PRO A 43 -22.88 15.74 3.50
N LEU A 44 -22.59 16.17 2.27
CA LEU A 44 -21.71 17.30 1.99
C LEU A 44 -22.49 18.60 2.18
N THR A 45 -22.41 19.18 3.37
CA THR A 45 -23.07 20.46 3.68
C THR A 45 -22.13 21.62 3.40
N GLY A 46 -22.62 22.62 2.65
CA GLY A 46 -21.90 23.89 2.46
C GLY A 46 -20.77 23.86 1.42
N LEU A 47 -20.76 22.88 0.52
CA LEU A 47 -19.82 22.85 -0.62
C LEU A 47 -20.33 23.68 -1.80
N GLU A 48 -19.43 24.43 -2.43
CA GLU A 48 -19.66 25.03 -3.74
C GLU A 48 -19.55 23.96 -4.84
N PHE A 49 -20.18 24.19 -6.00
CA PHE A 49 -20.08 23.28 -7.14
C PHE A 49 -18.63 22.99 -7.57
N ILE A 50 -17.75 24.00 -7.45
CA ILE A 50 -16.32 23.88 -7.74
C ILE A 50 -15.67 22.84 -6.81
N ASP A 51 -16.04 22.83 -5.53
CA ASP A 51 -15.51 21.91 -4.53
C ASP A 51 -15.88 20.46 -4.87
N ILE A 52 -17.08 20.23 -5.41
CA ILE A 52 -17.54 18.89 -5.82
C ILE A 52 -16.70 18.35 -6.99
N GLN A 53 -16.34 19.21 -7.95
CA GLN A 53 -15.46 18.82 -9.07
C GLN A 53 -14.05 18.48 -8.57
N GLU A 54 -13.49 19.30 -7.68
CA GLU A 54 -12.18 19.05 -7.06
C GLU A 54 -12.15 17.73 -6.29
N ILE A 55 -13.22 17.41 -5.56
CA ILE A 55 -13.38 16.10 -4.90
C ILE A 55 -13.39 14.97 -5.93
N GLY A 56 -14.14 15.11 -7.02
CA GLY A 56 -14.21 14.10 -8.08
C GLY A 56 -12.83 13.76 -8.64
N TRP A 57 -12.04 14.78 -8.97
CA TRP A 57 -10.66 14.60 -9.43
C TRP A 57 -9.75 13.98 -8.37
N MET A 58 -9.92 14.34 -7.10
CA MET A 58 -9.14 13.75 -6.01
C MET A 58 -9.44 12.24 -5.87
N ILE A 59 -10.72 11.85 -5.96
CA ILE A 59 -11.14 10.45 -5.92
C ILE A 59 -10.56 9.67 -7.11
N ASP A 60 -10.66 10.20 -8.33
CA ASP A 60 -10.10 9.56 -9.52
C ASP A 60 -8.59 9.34 -9.40
N GLY A 61 -7.88 10.34 -8.85
CA GLY A 61 -6.44 10.24 -8.58
C GLY A 61 -6.12 9.11 -7.59
N ARG A 62 -6.87 9.04 -6.48
CA ARG A 62 -6.69 7.98 -5.47
C ARG A 62 -7.03 6.61 -6.01
N LEU A 63 -8.06 6.48 -6.85
CA LEU A 63 -8.42 5.21 -7.47
C LEU A 63 -7.30 4.70 -8.38
N LYS A 64 -6.71 5.58 -9.21
CA LYS A 64 -5.55 5.23 -10.05
C LYS A 64 -4.35 4.79 -9.23
N GLU A 65 -4.09 5.45 -8.10
CA GLU A 65 -3.03 5.08 -7.17
C GLU A 65 -3.25 3.67 -6.59
N VAL A 66 -4.47 3.37 -6.13
CA VAL A 66 -4.83 2.04 -5.60
C VAL A 66 -4.65 0.95 -6.66
N VAL A 67 -5.13 1.17 -7.89
CA VAL A 67 -4.96 0.23 -9.00
C VAL A 67 -3.48 -0.01 -9.29
N ALA A 68 -2.66 1.06 -9.33
CA ALA A 68 -1.23 0.95 -9.56
C ALA A 68 -0.49 0.21 -8.42
N ILE A 69 -0.96 0.30 -7.19
CA ILE A 69 -0.43 -0.48 -6.06
C ILE A 69 -0.82 -1.95 -6.21
N GLN A 70 -2.07 -2.23 -6.60
CA GLN A 70 -2.55 -3.59 -6.80
C GLN A 70 -1.73 -4.32 -7.87
N SER A 71 -1.55 -3.71 -9.06
CA SER A 71 -0.76 -4.32 -10.13
C SER A 71 0.68 -4.59 -9.71
N ARG A 72 1.30 -3.67 -8.96
CA ARG A 72 2.66 -3.88 -8.43
C ARG A 72 2.75 -5.06 -7.47
N LYS A 73 1.76 -5.22 -6.59
CA LYS A 73 1.71 -6.38 -5.67
C LYS A 73 1.49 -7.70 -6.42
N GLU A 74 0.66 -7.70 -7.46
CA GLU A 74 0.45 -8.86 -8.31
C GLU A 74 1.75 -9.27 -9.04
N ASP A 75 2.51 -8.31 -9.55
CA ASP A 75 3.83 -8.56 -10.17
C ASP A 75 4.85 -9.11 -9.16
N GLU A 76 4.87 -8.59 -7.92
CA GLU A 76 5.73 -9.08 -6.84
C GLU A 76 5.38 -10.52 -6.44
N LEU A 77 4.09 -10.83 -6.32
CA LEU A 77 3.59 -12.18 -6.06
C LEU A 77 3.92 -13.14 -7.20
N ALA A 78 3.83 -12.69 -8.46
CA ALA A 78 4.18 -13.50 -9.62
C ALA A 78 5.68 -13.83 -9.68
N LYS A 79 6.55 -12.89 -9.29
CA LYS A 79 8.01 -13.12 -9.18
C LYS A 79 8.37 -14.09 -8.06
N MET A 80 7.65 -14.05 -6.94
CA MET A 80 7.89 -14.95 -5.80
C MET A 80 7.42 -16.39 -6.06
N ASN A 81 6.42 -16.57 -6.92
CA ASN A 81 5.89 -17.88 -7.30
C ASN A 81 6.57 -18.50 -8.54
N GLN A 82 7.62 -17.89 -9.08
CA GLN A 82 8.37 -18.46 -10.20
C GLN A 82 9.31 -19.56 -9.68
N PRO A 83 9.17 -20.83 -10.10
CA PRO A 83 10.11 -21.87 -9.72
C PRO A 83 11.48 -21.52 -10.31
N LEU A 84 12.53 -21.61 -9.47
CA LEU A 84 13.92 -21.37 -9.82
C LEU A 84 14.30 -22.22 -11.04
N GLY A 85 14.28 -21.59 -12.23
CA GLY A 85 14.52 -22.26 -13.50
C GLY A 85 15.99 -22.66 -13.66
N ALA A 86 16.19 -23.97 -13.82
CA ALA A 86 17.27 -24.65 -14.55
C ALA A 86 18.67 -23.99 -14.55
N GLN A 87 19.53 -24.45 -13.64
CA GLN A 87 20.98 -24.35 -13.85
C GLN A 87 21.46 -25.48 -14.80
N PRO A 88 22.42 -25.20 -15.70
CA PRO A 88 22.95 -26.20 -16.62
C PRO A 88 23.87 -27.18 -15.89
N SER A 89 23.50 -28.47 -15.92
CA SER A 89 24.32 -29.58 -15.47
C SER A 89 25.52 -29.76 -16.41
N VAL A 90 26.73 -29.49 -15.91
CA VAL A 90 27.95 -30.04 -16.50
C VAL A 90 28.18 -31.45 -15.96
N THR A 91 27.89 -32.45 -16.78
CA THR A 91 28.53 -33.78 -16.73
C THR A 91 30.04 -33.59 -16.95
N SER A 92 30.99 -34.25 -16.27
CA SER A 92 31.09 -35.66 -15.88
C SER A 92 32.40 -35.93 -15.10
N ALA A 93 32.45 -37.11 -14.45
CA ALA A 93 33.61 -37.85 -13.89
C ALA A 93 33.99 -37.44 -12.45
N THR A 94 34.09 -38.32 -11.45
CA THR A 94 34.47 -39.74 -11.44
C THR A 94 33.80 -40.45 -10.25
N ILE A 95 33.48 -41.73 -10.43
CA ILE A 95 32.94 -42.68 -9.44
C ILE A 95 33.88 -42.76 -8.23
N ASP A 96 33.35 -42.58 -7.02
CA ASP A 96 33.79 -43.43 -5.89
C ASP A 96 32.69 -43.54 -4.82
N GLU A 97 32.65 -44.71 -4.21
CA GLU A 97 31.58 -45.29 -3.40
C GLU A 97 31.20 -44.48 -2.14
N ASN A 98 29.91 -44.21 -1.92
CA ASN A 98 29.29 -44.31 -0.59
C ASN A 98 27.75 -44.26 -0.69
N ILE A 99 27.12 -45.40 -0.98
CA ILE A 99 25.66 -45.56 -0.88
C ILE A 99 25.30 -45.78 0.59
N GLN A 100 25.19 -44.72 1.38
CA GLN A 100 24.42 -44.70 2.64
C GLN A 100 23.87 -43.30 2.92
N ASN A 101 22.75 -42.96 2.29
CA ASN A 101 21.55 -42.48 2.98
C ASN A 101 20.46 -42.13 1.96
N ALA A 102 19.62 -43.11 1.68
CA ALA A 102 18.39 -42.93 0.93
C ALA A 102 17.40 -42.09 1.77
N ILE A 103 17.22 -40.84 1.35
CA ILE A 103 15.92 -40.22 1.07
C ILE A 103 14.80 -40.63 2.03
N GLN A 104 14.60 -39.83 3.08
CA GLN A 104 13.35 -39.78 3.82
C GLN A 104 12.48 -38.69 3.18
N VAL A 105 11.56 -39.11 2.30
CA VAL A 105 10.43 -38.30 1.83
C VAL A 105 9.22 -38.74 2.64
N VAL A 106 8.72 -37.90 3.54
CA VAL A 106 7.32 -38.00 3.99
C VAL A 106 6.72 -36.59 4.01
N PRO A 107 5.52 -36.39 3.43
CA PRO A 107 4.84 -35.11 3.36
C PRO A 107 4.28 -34.70 4.72
N TRP A 108 4.16 -33.41 4.96
CA TRP A 108 3.44 -32.82 6.08
C TRP A 108 2.01 -33.40 6.15
N SER A 109 1.71 -34.19 7.19
CA SER A 109 0.32 -34.51 7.57
C SER A 109 -0.10 -33.56 8.67
N ILE A 110 -0.96 -32.62 8.30
CA ILE A 110 -1.76 -31.82 9.22
C ILE A 110 -2.93 -32.69 9.71
N GLY A 111 -3.06 -32.86 11.03
CA GLY A 111 -4.34 -33.25 11.62
C GLY A 111 -4.31 -34.34 12.70
N ASP A 112 -3.53 -34.18 13.77
CA ASP A 112 -3.88 -34.82 15.05
C ASP A 112 -4.85 -33.89 15.79
N VAL A 113 -6.14 -34.21 15.70
CA VAL A 113 -7.19 -33.72 16.62
C VAL A 113 -7.16 -34.64 17.84
N PRO A 114 -7.02 -34.13 19.07
CA PRO A 114 -7.27 -34.93 20.25
C PRO A 114 -8.79 -35.01 20.47
N THR A 115 -9.40 -36.16 20.17
CA THR A 115 -10.73 -36.52 20.69
C THR A 115 -10.63 -36.75 22.20
N PRO A 116 -11.50 -36.16 23.04
CA PRO A 116 -11.73 -36.67 24.37
C PRO A 116 -12.69 -37.86 24.28
N GLN A 117 -12.18 -39.06 24.59
CA GLN A 117 -13.02 -40.22 24.91
C GLN A 117 -12.72 -40.67 26.34
N SER A 118 -13.64 -40.33 27.24
CA SER A 118 -13.94 -41.05 28.49
C SER A 118 -15.42 -40.71 28.72
N GLY A 119 -16.38 -41.59 28.55
CA GLY A 119 -16.43 -42.97 29.02
C GLY A 119 -17.69 -43.03 29.87
N ASP A 120 -18.68 -43.80 29.42
CA ASP A 120 -19.92 -44.08 30.14
C ASP A 120 -19.63 -44.67 31.54
N MET A 121 -20.45 -44.30 32.53
CA MET A 121 -21.26 -45.21 33.38
C MET A 121 -21.62 -44.60 34.75
N ASP A 122 -22.93 -44.43 34.90
CA ASP A 122 -23.82 -44.54 36.06
C ASP A 122 -23.23 -44.87 37.45
N ASP A 123 -23.54 -44.04 38.47
CA ASP A 123 -24.46 -44.33 39.61
C ASP A 123 -24.66 -43.06 40.48
#